data_AF-L1QN24-F1
#
_entry.id   AF-L1QN24-F1
#
_cell.length_a   1.000
_cell.length_b   1.000
_cell.length_c   1.000
_cell.angle_alpha   90.00
_cell.angle_beta   90.00
_cell.angle_gamma   90.00
#
_symmetry.space_group_name_H-M   'P 1'
#
loop_
_entity.id
_entity.type
_entity.pdbx_description
1 polymer ?
#
loop_
_entity_poly.entity_id
_entity_poly.type
_entity_poly.pdbx_seq_one_letter_code
_entity_poly.pdbx_strand_id
1 'polypeptide(L)'
;MATLSNIKSDITSLSEYQLRELFNYIGEMLTLGSSNVSLNKEFRESRFSKGQCCPHCESTSVVKNGKLNGKQRYVCRSCSKSFNDLTKSALSCTKLPLQTWIEYVKGMVIGLSIRKNAENVGVGVKTSFYMRHKILDCIRAFMGVGDVDGIVEMDETFVAESFKGNHKKSGFKMPRPARKRGKQVKKRGISNEQVCIATAIDRNGNIILEPLCKGRVTYNALERLYEGRIDSNSIICTDSHKSYIQFAKDLELDHKKIARGHYKNDIYHINHVNSLHSNLKIWMYRFKGVSTKFLSNYMSWYKWLQSFSTDKEVIKTKNMLIHSVIPFVDTKIEGYKEIKYNFF
;
A
#
# COMPACT_ATOMS: atom_id res chain seq x y z
N MET A 1 -32.37 -30.23 13.53
CA MET A 1 -31.30 -29.22 13.75
C MET A 1 -29.97 -29.93 13.61
N ALA A 2 -28.96 -29.31 12.98
CA ALA A 2 -27.63 -29.89 12.94
C ALA A 2 -27.08 -29.98 14.38
N THR A 3 -26.73 -31.19 14.84
CA THR A 3 -26.06 -31.39 16.12
C THR A 3 -24.55 -31.43 15.89
N LEU A 4 -23.76 -31.04 16.89
CA LEU A 4 -22.30 -31.09 16.79
C LEU A 4 -21.80 -32.52 16.49
N SER A 5 -22.52 -33.54 16.96
CA SER A 5 -22.23 -34.95 16.70
C SER A 5 -22.40 -35.31 15.23
N ASN A 6 -23.51 -34.90 14.61
CA ASN A 6 -23.77 -35.19 13.20
C ASN A 6 -22.76 -34.47 12.30
N ILE A 7 -22.45 -33.20 12.60
CA ILE A 7 -21.44 -32.43 11.87
C ILE A 7 -20.06 -33.12 11.93
N LYS A 8 -19.65 -33.63 13.11
CA LYS A 8 -18.38 -34.35 13.25
C LYS A 8 -18.36 -35.62 12.38
N SER A 9 -19.46 -36.38 12.35
CA SER A 9 -19.60 -37.55 11.49
C SER A 9 -19.48 -37.18 10.02
N ASP A 10 -20.18 -36.13 9.58
CA ASP A 10 -20.14 -35.67 8.19
C ASP A 10 -18.72 -35.21 7.80
N ILE A 11 -18.03 -34.49 8.70
CA ILE A 11 -16.63 -34.06 8.49
C ILE A 11 -15.70 -35.27 8.31
N THR A 12 -15.87 -36.35 9.07
CA THR A 12 -15.03 -37.55 8.93
C THR A 12 -15.23 -38.28 7.59
N SER A 13 -16.34 -38.04 6.89
CA SER A 13 -16.60 -38.60 5.57
C SER A 13 -15.97 -37.81 4.41
N LEU A 14 -15.43 -36.62 4.70
CA LEU A 14 -14.85 -35.75 3.68
C LEU A 14 -13.46 -36.23 3.26
N SER A 15 -13.15 -36.06 1.96
CA SER A 15 -11.79 -36.22 1.45
C SER A 15 -10.84 -35.17 2.03
N GLU A 16 -9.53 -35.39 1.95
CA GLU A 16 -8.53 -34.41 2.40
C GLU A 16 -8.68 -33.05 1.71
N TYR A 17 -9.06 -33.03 0.43
CA TYR A 17 -9.33 -31.80 -0.33
C TYR A 17 -10.55 -31.05 0.25
N GLN A 18 -11.67 -31.74 0.44
CA GLN A 18 -12.89 -31.15 1.00
C GLN A 18 -12.69 -30.70 2.46
N LEU A 19 -11.91 -31.43 3.24
CA LEU A 19 -11.52 -31.04 4.60
C LEU A 19 -10.73 -29.73 4.59
N ARG A 20 -9.76 -29.58 3.68
CA ARG A 20 -9.01 -28.32 3.53
C ARG A 20 -9.91 -27.17 3.09
N GLU A 21 -10.83 -27.42 2.16
CA GLU A 21 -11.81 -26.42 1.70
C GLU A 21 -12.73 -25.97 2.85
N LEU A 22 -13.29 -26.92 3.61
CA LEU A 22 -14.11 -26.64 4.78
C LEU A 22 -13.32 -25.92 5.88
N PHE A 23 -12.07 -26.32 6.13
CA PHE A 23 -11.21 -25.65 7.10
C PHE A 23 -10.95 -24.20 6.71
N ASN A 24 -10.70 -23.93 5.42
CA ASN A 24 -10.54 -22.56 4.91
C ASN A 24 -11.84 -21.77 5.05
N TYR A 25 -12.99 -22.36 4.72
CA TYR A 25 -14.30 -21.72 4.88
C TYR A 25 -14.61 -21.36 6.34
N ILE A 26 -14.41 -22.30 7.27
CA ILE A 26 -14.58 -22.05 8.70
C ILE A 26 -13.58 -20.99 9.18
N GLY A 27 -12.32 -21.06 8.73
CA GLY A 27 -11.30 -20.05 9.04
C GLY A 27 -11.69 -18.64 8.57
N GLU A 28 -12.28 -18.53 7.37
CA GLU A 28 -12.88 -17.30 6.85
C GLU A 28 -14.03 -16.82 7.74
N MET A 29 -14.95 -17.70 8.10
CA MET A 29 -16.06 -17.38 9.00
C MET A 29 -15.59 -16.94 10.39
N LEU A 30 -14.53 -17.52 10.95
CA LEU A 30 -14.05 -17.13 12.28
C LEU A 30 -13.28 -15.80 12.23
N THR A 31 -12.53 -15.55 11.15
CA THR A 31 -11.66 -14.36 11.04
C THR A 31 -12.40 -13.13 10.51
N LEU A 32 -13.26 -13.30 9.50
CA LEU A 32 -14.04 -12.23 8.85
C LEU A 32 -15.52 -12.26 9.24
N GLY A 33 -16.04 -13.44 9.60
CA GLY A 33 -17.43 -13.64 10.03
C GLY A 33 -17.65 -13.48 11.53
N SER A 34 -16.66 -12.96 12.28
CA SER A 34 -16.99 -12.24 13.51
C SER A 34 -17.99 -11.15 13.09
N SER A 35 -19.24 -11.23 13.55
CA SER A 35 -20.37 -10.36 13.14
C SER A 35 -19.93 -8.92 12.83
N ASN A 36 -20.60 -8.19 11.93
CA ASN A 36 -20.29 -6.77 11.63
C ASN A 36 -19.98 -5.93 12.90
N VAL A 37 -20.59 -6.28 14.04
CA VAL A 37 -20.31 -5.72 15.37
C VAL A 37 -18.85 -5.88 15.81
N SER A 38 -18.24 -7.05 15.63
CA SER A 38 -16.84 -7.34 15.94
C SER A 38 -15.88 -6.49 15.11
N LEU A 39 -16.03 -6.45 13.79
CA LEU A 39 -15.18 -5.62 12.92
C LEU A 39 -15.31 -4.13 13.24
N ASN A 40 -16.52 -3.63 13.53
CA ASN A 40 -16.69 -2.24 13.93
C ASN A 40 -16.01 -1.92 15.28
N LYS A 41 -15.99 -2.88 16.21
CA LYS A 41 -15.25 -2.76 17.47
C LYS A 41 -13.74 -2.68 17.21
N GLU A 42 -13.21 -3.56 16.37
CA GLU A 42 -11.79 -3.56 16.00
C GLU A 42 -11.36 -2.29 15.24
N PHE A 43 -12.23 -1.75 14.37
CA PHE A 43 -12.00 -0.45 13.72
C PHE A 43 -11.84 0.66 14.75
N ARG A 44 -12.71 0.70 15.76
CA ARG A 44 -12.65 1.69 16.83
C ARG A 44 -11.37 1.54 17.65
N GLU A 45 -11.07 0.33 18.12
CA GLU A 45 -9.89 0.03 18.95
C GLU A 45 -8.60 0.37 18.21
N SER A 46 -8.49 -0.03 16.95
CA SER A 46 -7.29 0.24 16.13
C SER A 46 -7.14 1.73 15.83
N ARG A 47 -8.24 2.41 15.45
CA ARG A 47 -8.22 3.85 15.12
C ARG A 47 -7.81 4.71 16.32
N PHE A 48 -8.32 4.40 17.51
CA PHE A 48 -8.08 5.19 18.72
C PHE A 48 -7.07 4.53 19.67
N SER A 49 -6.21 3.65 19.14
CA SER A 49 -5.16 2.96 19.89
C SER A 49 -4.20 3.90 20.60
N LYS A 50 -3.97 5.09 20.05
CA LYS A 50 -3.14 6.16 20.64
C LYS A 50 -3.95 7.23 21.40
N GLY A 51 -5.21 6.95 21.70
CA GLY A 51 -6.13 7.88 22.35
C GLY A 51 -7.21 8.41 21.42
N GLN A 52 -8.32 8.86 22.01
CA GLN A 52 -9.47 9.37 21.27
C GLN A 52 -9.27 10.84 20.92
N CYS A 53 -9.06 11.14 19.64
CA CYS A 53 -8.86 12.50 19.13
C CYS A 53 -9.80 12.84 17.96
N CYS A 54 -9.98 14.13 17.72
CA CYS A 54 -10.81 14.63 16.63
C CYS A 54 -10.09 14.46 15.27
N PRO A 55 -10.71 13.84 14.25
CA PRO A 55 -10.13 13.74 12.91
C PRO A 55 -9.89 15.09 12.23
N HIS A 56 -10.51 16.17 12.71
CA HIS A 56 -10.49 17.47 12.03
C HIS A 56 -9.47 18.44 12.58
N CYS A 57 -9.18 18.40 13.89
CA CYS A 57 -8.28 19.32 14.57
C CYS A 57 -7.37 18.65 15.61
N GLU A 58 -7.37 17.32 15.67
CA GLU A 58 -6.51 16.50 16.55
C GLU A 58 -6.71 16.69 18.06
N SER A 59 -7.60 17.60 18.47
CA SER A 59 -7.94 17.80 19.87
C SER A 59 -8.55 16.54 20.50
N THR A 60 -8.16 16.26 21.74
CA THR A 60 -8.67 15.18 22.59
C THR A 60 -10.00 15.52 23.29
N SER A 61 -10.47 16.77 23.17
CA SER A 61 -11.74 17.21 23.76
C SER A 61 -12.93 16.72 22.92
N VAL A 62 -13.21 15.42 23.04
CA VAL A 62 -14.20 14.68 22.26
C VAL A 62 -15.25 14.10 23.21
N VAL A 63 -16.53 14.34 22.93
CA VAL A 63 -17.65 13.76 23.69
C VAL A 63 -18.58 12.97 22.78
N LYS A 64 -19.27 11.98 23.34
CA LYS A 64 -20.29 11.19 22.62
C LYS A 64 -21.48 12.10 22.24
N ASN A 65 -22.00 11.94 21.03
CA ASN A 65 -23.10 12.73 20.47
C ASN A 65 -24.20 11.81 19.89
N GLY A 66 -24.69 10.87 20.70
CA GLY A 66 -25.69 9.88 20.31
C GLY A 66 -25.16 8.81 19.33
N LYS A 67 -26.09 8.09 18.71
CA LYS A 67 -25.80 7.04 17.71
C LYS A 67 -26.62 7.28 16.45
N LEU A 68 -26.12 6.85 15.29
CA LEU A 68 -26.85 6.82 14.03
C LEU A 68 -26.67 5.45 13.40
N ASN A 69 -27.77 4.75 13.12
CA ASN A 69 -27.76 3.39 12.56
C ASN A 69 -26.84 2.44 13.36
N GLY A 70 -26.91 2.49 14.70
CA GLY A 70 -26.07 1.72 15.61
C GLY A 70 -24.63 2.19 15.76
N LYS A 71 -24.15 3.11 14.91
CA LYS A 71 -22.77 3.64 14.96
C LYS A 71 -22.67 4.83 15.92
N GLN A 72 -21.63 4.84 16.74
CA GLN A 72 -21.36 5.93 17.67
C GLN A 72 -21.00 7.21 16.91
N ARG A 73 -21.60 8.34 17.32
CA ARG A 73 -21.21 9.68 16.88
C ARG A 73 -20.49 10.41 18.00
N TYR A 74 -19.62 11.32 17.63
CA TYR A 74 -18.93 12.23 18.55
C TYR A 74 -19.03 13.66 18.06
N VAL A 75 -18.83 14.59 18.98
CA VAL A 75 -18.59 16.00 18.68
C VAL A 75 -17.31 16.44 19.39
N CYS A 76 -16.45 17.16 18.66
CA CYS A 76 -15.28 17.79 19.25
C CYS A 76 -15.68 19.14 19.85
N ARG A 77 -15.34 19.40 21.11
CA ARG A 77 -15.63 20.69 21.76
C ARG A 77 -14.73 21.82 21.28
N SER A 78 -13.56 21.51 20.74
CA SER A 78 -12.59 22.52 20.28
C SER A 78 -12.91 23.09 18.90
N CYS A 79 -13.42 22.26 17.97
CA CYS A 79 -13.79 22.72 16.62
C CYS A 79 -15.27 22.57 16.27
N SER A 80 -16.09 22.09 17.22
CA SER A 80 -17.54 21.88 17.08
C SER A 80 -17.98 20.91 15.98
N LYS A 81 -17.04 20.24 15.29
CA LYS A 81 -17.35 19.28 14.22
C LYS A 81 -17.73 17.92 14.79
N SER A 82 -18.73 17.30 14.16
CA SER A 82 -19.15 15.93 14.46
C SER A 82 -18.40 14.90 13.62
N PHE A 83 -18.15 13.73 14.18
CA PHE A 83 -17.51 12.61 13.48
C PHE A 83 -17.94 11.25 14.04
N ASN A 84 -17.48 10.17 13.42
CA ASN A 84 -17.64 8.79 13.87
C ASN A 84 -16.34 8.00 13.67
N ASP A 85 -16.35 6.71 14.04
CA ASP A 85 -15.18 5.82 13.96
C ASP A 85 -14.64 5.60 12.52
N LEU A 86 -15.38 6.02 11.47
CA LEU A 86 -14.98 5.86 10.06
C LEU A 86 -14.74 7.21 9.36
N THR A 87 -14.80 8.33 10.08
CA THR A 87 -14.61 9.66 9.49
C THR A 87 -13.16 9.84 9.05
N LYS A 88 -12.94 10.38 7.83
CA LYS A 88 -11.62 10.47 7.19
C LYS A 88 -10.94 9.09 7.12
N SER A 89 -11.55 8.17 6.39
CA SER A 89 -11.09 6.79 6.19
C SER A 89 -11.53 6.28 4.82
N ALA A 90 -11.01 5.12 4.41
CA ALA A 90 -11.46 4.46 3.19
C ALA A 90 -12.97 4.18 3.18
N LEU A 91 -13.55 3.89 4.36
CA LEU A 91 -14.97 3.59 4.54
C LEU A 91 -15.81 4.83 4.86
N SER A 92 -15.23 6.03 4.84
CA SER A 92 -15.95 7.27 5.15
C SER A 92 -17.10 7.49 4.18
N CYS A 93 -18.29 7.76 4.74
CA CYS A 93 -19.53 8.03 4.01
C CYS A 93 -19.91 6.98 2.96
N THR A 94 -19.44 5.72 3.11
CA THR A 94 -19.82 4.64 2.19
C THR A 94 -21.32 4.34 2.28
N LYS A 95 -21.95 4.16 1.12
CA LYS A 95 -23.30 3.59 0.98
C LYS A 95 -23.27 2.09 0.68
N LEU A 96 -22.09 1.54 0.36
CA LEU A 96 -21.90 0.12 0.11
C LEU A 96 -21.85 -0.67 1.43
N PRO A 97 -22.41 -1.89 1.47
CA PRO A 97 -22.29 -2.81 2.61
C PRO A 97 -20.84 -3.13 2.97
N LEU A 98 -20.59 -3.46 4.24
CA LEU A 98 -19.24 -3.84 4.69
C LEU A 98 -18.73 -5.10 3.97
N GLN A 99 -19.59 -6.08 3.71
CA GLN A 99 -19.22 -7.30 2.97
C GLN A 99 -18.65 -6.98 1.58
N THR A 100 -19.24 -6.01 0.86
CA THR A 100 -18.73 -5.56 -0.44
C THR A 100 -17.30 -5.02 -0.34
N TRP A 101 -16.96 -4.34 0.76
CA TRP A 101 -15.59 -3.88 1.01
C TRP A 101 -14.65 -5.02 1.39
N ILE A 102 -15.09 -5.99 2.19
CA ILE A 102 -14.31 -7.18 2.54
C ILE A 102 -13.93 -7.94 1.26
N GLU A 103 -14.89 -8.26 0.40
CA GLU A 103 -14.64 -8.94 -0.87
C GLU A 103 -13.74 -8.10 -1.80
N TYR A 104 -13.92 -6.78 -1.80
CA TYR A 104 -13.07 -5.90 -2.59
C TYR A 104 -11.62 -5.93 -2.11
N VAL A 105 -11.39 -5.90 -0.80
CA VAL A 105 -10.06 -6.00 -0.19
C VAL A 105 -9.45 -7.38 -0.42
N LYS A 106 -10.23 -8.47 -0.33
CA LYS A 106 -9.79 -9.83 -0.70
C LYS A 106 -9.26 -9.85 -2.13
N GLY A 107 -10.01 -9.26 -3.06
CA GLY A 107 -9.59 -9.07 -4.45
C GLY A 107 -8.31 -8.23 -4.60
N MET A 108 -8.06 -7.27 -3.71
CA MET A 108 -6.79 -6.53 -3.67
C MET A 108 -5.64 -7.41 -3.15
N VAL A 109 -5.82 -8.16 -2.06
CA VAL A 109 -4.78 -9.03 -1.51
C VAL A 109 -4.23 -10.00 -2.57
N ILE A 110 -5.10 -10.60 -3.38
CA ILE A 110 -4.70 -11.52 -4.46
C ILE A 110 -4.24 -10.80 -5.76
N GLY A 111 -4.37 -9.47 -5.81
CA GLY A 111 -3.87 -8.63 -6.90
C GLY A 111 -4.78 -8.55 -8.13
N LEU A 112 -6.11 -8.61 -7.95
CA LEU A 112 -7.06 -8.38 -9.05
C LEU A 112 -6.90 -6.99 -9.68
N SER A 113 -7.23 -6.88 -10.96
CA SER A 113 -7.34 -5.58 -11.64
C SER A 113 -8.59 -4.81 -11.19
N ILE A 114 -8.64 -3.50 -11.42
CA ILE A 114 -9.83 -2.69 -11.07
C ILE A 114 -11.10 -3.24 -11.72
N ARG A 115 -11.04 -3.67 -12.98
CA ARG A 115 -12.20 -4.21 -13.71
C ARG A 115 -12.63 -5.57 -13.16
N LYS A 116 -11.68 -6.49 -12.99
CA LYS A 116 -11.97 -7.82 -12.44
C LYS A 116 -12.51 -7.73 -11.01
N ASN A 117 -12.00 -6.81 -10.19
CA ASN A 117 -12.52 -6.58 -8.85
C ASN A 117 -13.89 -5.87 -8.85
N ALA A 118 -14.18 -5.05 -9.87
CA ALA A 118 -15.49 -4.43 -10.03
C ALA A 118 -16.56 -5.48 -10.34
N GLU A 119 -16.26 -6.39 -11.25
CA GLU A 119 -17.08 -7.56 -11.58
C GLU A 119 -17.28 -8.45 -10.35
N ASN A 120 -16.19 -8.76 -9.63
CA ASN A 120 -16.22 -9.61 -8.43
C ASN A 120 -17.22 -9.15 -7.36
N VAL A 121 -17.33 -7.84 -7.14
CA VAL A 121 -18.22 -7.27 -6.10
C VAL A 121 -19.49 -6.61 -6.66
N GLY A 122 -19.74 -6.73 -7.97
CA GLY A 122 -20.94 -6.21 -8.61
C GLY A 122 -21.06 -4.68 -8.63
N VAL A 123 -19.95 -3.94 -8.79
CA VAL A 123 -19.95 -2.46 -8.85
C VAL A 123 -19.44 -1.93 -10.19
N GLY A 124 -19.79 -0.69 -10.52
CA GLY A 124 -19.23 -0.02 -11.70
C GLY A 124 -17.72 0.19 -11.60
N VAL A 125 -17.01 0.17 -12.74
CA VAL A 125 -15.55 0.34 -12.82
C VAL A 125 -15.08 1.63 -12.15
N LYS A 126 -15.85 2.72 -12.27
CA LYS A 126 -15.55 4.00 -11.62
C LYS A 126 -15.63 3.89 -10.09
N THR A 127 -16.63 3.19 -9.57
CA THR A 127 -16.77 2.91 -8.13
C THR A 127 -15.60 2.07 -7.64
N SER A 128 -15.26 0.99 -8.35
CA SER A 128 -14.09 0.15 -8.05
C SER A 128 -12.79 0.97 -8.03
N PHE A 129 -12.60 1.88 -9.01
CA PHE A 129 -11.44 2.78 -9.01
C PHE A 129 -11.35 3.59 -7.71
N TYR A 130 -12.46 4.22 -7.28
CA TYR A 130 -12.46 4.97 -6.02
C TYR A 130 -12.27 4.07 -4.81
N MET A 131 -12.94 2.90 -4.73
CA MET A 131 -12.74 1.96 -3.63
C MET A 131 -11.26 1.60 -3.46
N ARG A 132 -10.57 1.27 -4.56
CA ARG A 132 -9.12 1.01 -4.55
C ARG A 132 -8.34 2.19 -4.02
N HIS A 133 -8.50 3.36 -4.62
CA HIS A 133 -7.64 4.49 -4.27
C HIS A 133 -7.91 5.03 -2.86
N LYS A 134 -9.15 4.95 -2.37
CA LYS A 134 -9.50 5.22 -0.97
C LYS A 134 -8.73 4.33 0.00
N ILE A 135 -8.72 3.01 -0.26
CA ILE A 135 -7.95 2.05 0.53
C ILE A 135 -6.47 2.38 0.44
N LEU A 136 -5.95 2.59 -0.78
CA LEU A 136 -4.53 2.80 -0.99
C LEU A 136 -3.99 4.11 -0.39
N ASP A 137 -4.77 5.20 -0.35
CA ASP A 137 -4.33 6.42 0.34
C ASP A 137 -4.19 6.18 1.85
N CYS A 138 -5.13 5.42 2.43
CA CYS A 138 -5.08 5.06 3.85
C CYS A 138 -3.92 4.09 4.12
N ILE A 139 -3.71 3.08 3.28
CA ILE A 139 -2.56 2.16 3.41
C ILE A 139 -1.24 2.90 3.27
N ARG A 140 -1.13 3.86 2.34
CA ARG A 140 0.04 4.71 2.21
C ARG A 140 0.30 5.53 3.48
N ALA A 141 -0.73 6.15 4.03
CA ALA A 141 -0.60 6.90 5.28
C ALA A 141 -0.24 6.00 6.47
N PHE A 142 -0.83 4.80 6.56
CA PHE A 142 -0.54 3.82 7.59
C PHE A 142 0.90 3.31 7.52
N MET A 143 1.39 2.98 6.33
CA MET A 143 2.72 2.42 6.12
C MET A 143 3.85 3.46 6.24
N GLY A 144 3.54 4.75 6.02
CA GLY A 144 4.54 5.81 5.90
C GLY A 144 5.59 5.53 4.81
N VAL A 145 6.70 6.25 4.86
CA VAL A 145 7.89 5.96 4.05
C VAL A 145 8.60 4.72 4.61
N GLY A 146 8.71 4.64 5.93
CA GLY A 146 9.49 3.61 6.64
C GLY A 146 10.92 4.05 6.86
N ASP A 147 11.63 3.27 7.67
CA ASP A 147 13.00 3.48 8.11
C ASP A 147 13.75 2.14 8.01
N VAL A 148 15.06 2.18 7.86
CA VAL A 148 15.93 1.00 7.71
C VAL A 148 17.18 1.11 8.57
N ASP A 149 17.70 -0.02 9.05
CA ASP A 149 18.86 -0.06 9.94
C ASP A 149 19.84 -1.21 9.64
N GLY A 150 21.00 -1.20 10.31
CA GLY A 150 21.99 -2.26 10.23
C GLY A 150 22.62 -2.39 8.83
N ILE A 151 22.50 -3.54 8.18
CA ILE A 151 23.00 -3.73 6.81
C ILE A 151 21.87 -3.44 5.82
N VAL A 152 21.99 -2.34 5.09
CA VAL A 152 20.96 -1.81 4.20
C VAL A 152 21.38 -1.98 2.75
N GLU A 153 20.62 -2.74 1.97
CA GLU A 153 20.79 -2.88 0.53
C GLU A 153 19.98 -1.80 -0.19
N MET A 154 20.65 -0.99 -1.01
CA MET A 154 20.00 0.12 -1.74
C MET A 154 20.27 0.02 -3.24
N ASP A 155 19.23 0.31 -4.01
CA ASP A 155 19.27 0.37 -5.48
C ASP A 155 18.05 1.14 -5.99
N GLU A 156 17.94 1.31 -7.29
CA GLU A 156 16.77 1.90 -7.93
C GLU A 156 16.19 1.03 -9.04
N THR A 157 14.90 1.20 -9.27
CA THR A 157 14.23 0.61 -10.42
C THR A 157 13.43 1.65 -11.19
N PHE A 158 13.22 1.40 -12.48
CA PHE A 158 12.62 2.38 -13.37
C PHE A 158 11.33 1.87 -13.97
N VAL A 159 10.30 2.72 -13.96
CA VAL A 159 9.04 2.48 -14.69
C VAL A 159 8.83 3.59 -15.72
N ALA A 160 8.28 3.23 -16.87
CA ALA A 160 7.96 4.20 -17.89
C ALA A 160 6.88 5.17 -17.40
N GLU A 161 7.10 6.47 -17.57
CA GLU A 161 6.13 7.49 -17.16
C GLU A 161 4.80 7.30 -17.90
N SER A 162 3.71 7.32 -17.14
CA SER A 162 2.39 6.92 -17.59
C SER A 162 1.32 7.93 -17.18
N PHE A 163 0.56 8.36 -18.18
CA PHE A 163 -0.56 9.30 -18.04
C PHE A 163 -1.92 8.60 -18.17
N LYS A 164 -1.97 7.31 -17.80
CA LYS A 164 -3.19 6.48 -17.89
C LYS A 164 -4.33 7.13 -17.10
N GLY A 165 -5.53 7.09 -17.66
CA GLY A 165 -6.75 7.71 -17.10
C GLY A 165 -7.03 9.12 -17.62
N ASN A 166 -6.04 9.79 -18.21
CA ASN A 166 -6.26 11.07 -18.87
C ASN A 166 -6.76 10.87 -20.29
N HIS A 167 -7.66 11.73 -20.74
CA HIS A 167 -8.32 11.63 -22.03
C HIS A 167 -8.60 13.04 -22.57
N LYS A 168 -8.86 13.17 -23.88
CA LYS A 168 -9.06 14.48 -24.52
C LYS A 168 -10.15 15.33 -23.83
N LYS A 169 -11.19 14.68 -23.30
CA LYS A 169 -12.30 15.35 -22.59
C LYS A 169 -11.98 15.79 -21.16
N SER A 170 -10.84 15.38 -20.60
CA SER A 170 -10.46 15.75 -19.22
C SER A 170 -9.69 17.06 -19.13
N GLY A 171 -9.53 17.80 -20.24
CA GLY A 171 -8.70 19.01 -20.30
C GLY A 171 -7.19 18.75 -20.15
N PHE A 172 -6.76 17.48 -20.10
CA PHE A 172 -5.36 17.13 -19.92
C PHE A 172 -4.58 17.26 -21.24
N LYS A 173 -3.59 18.15 -21.26
CA LYS A 173 -2.63 18.27 -22.37
C LYS A 173 -1.49 17.28 -22.18
N MET A 174 -1.36 16.33 -23.10
CA MET A 174 -0.28 15.34 -23.06
C MET A 174 1.08 16.05 -23.29
N PRO A 175 2.06 15.91 -22.38
CA PRO A 175 3.34 16.64 -22.48
C PRO A 175 4.31 16.06 -23.53
N ARG A 176 3.92 14.98 -24.21
CA ARG A 176 4.70 14.29 -25.24
C ARG A 176 3.78 13.57 -26.24
N PRO A 177 4.26 13.13 -27.40
CA PRO A 177 3.47 12.27 -28.29
C PRO A 177 2.94 11.02 -27.58
N ALA A 178 1.71 10.61 -27.94
CA ALA A 178 1.09 9.41 -27.39
C ALA A 178 1.89 8.16 -27.80
N ARG A 179 2.04 7.21 -26.87
CA ARG A 179 2.67 5.92 -27.14
C ARG A 179 1.62 4.91 -27.58
N LYS A 180 1.98 3.97 -28.45
CA LYS A 180 1.11 2.82 -28.80
C LYS A 180 0.94 1.88 -27.60
N ARG A 181 2.00 1.66 -26.81
CA ARG A 181 1.99 0.83 -25.59
C ARG A 181 2.62 1.57 -24.41
N GLY A 182 2.11 1.34 -23.20
CA GLY A 182 2.54 2.08 -21.99
C GLY A 182 4.04 1.99 -21.65
N LYS A 183 4.67 0.84 -21.94
CA LYS A 183 6.10 0.58 -21.67
C LYS A 183 7.06 0.98 -22.81
N GLN A 184 6.55 1.55 -23.91
CA GLN A 184 7.36 1.86 -25.09
C GLN A 184 8.16 3.16 -24.87
N VAL A 185 9.31 3.06 -24.21
CA VAL A 185 10.30 4.14 -24.12
C VAL A 185 11.19 4.06 -25.37
N LYS A 186 11.32 5.18 -26.10
CA LYS A 186 12.08 5.20 -27.36
C LYS A 186 13.58 5.40 -27.16
N LYS A 187 13.98 6.03 -26.06
CA LYS A 187 15.39 6.33 -25.75
C LYS A 187 16.07 5.11 -25.12
N ARG A 188 17.30 4.82 -25.56
CA ARG A 188 18.15 3.79 -24.97
C ARG A 188 18.70 4.30 -23.62
N GLY A 189 18.71 3.45 -22.60
CA GLY A 189 19.18 3.81 -21.25
C GLY A 189 18.19 4.65 -20.44
N ILE A 190 18.61 5.07 -19.24
CA ILE A 190 17.79 5.86 -18.32
C ILE A 190 17.54 7.25 -18.92
N SER A 191 16.26 7.63 -19.05
CA SER A 191 15.85 8.91 -19.62
C SER A 191 14.72 9.56 -18.83
N ASN A 192 14.45 10.85 -19.09
CA ASN A 192 13.38 11.63 -18.43
C ASN A 192 11.96 11.12 -18.77
N GLU A 193 11.85 10.09 -19.61
CA GLU A 193 10.61 9.36 -19.91
C GLU A 193 10.30 8.23 -18.89
N GLN A 194 11.17 8.07 -17.89
CA GLN A 194 11.06 7.08 -16.82
C GLN A 194 11.00 7.76 -15.47
N VAL A 195 10.26 7.15 -14.56
CA VAL A 195 10.20 7.48 -13.15
C VAL A 195 11.11 6.51 -12.42
N CYS A 196 12.08 7.07 -11.70
CA CYS A 196 12.92 6.36 -10.76
C CYS A 196 12.11 6.01 -9.52
N ILE A 197 12.22 4.78 -9.05
CA ILE A 197 11.71 4.29 -7.78
C ILE A 197 12.94 3.91 -6.97
N ALA A 198 13.20 4.65 -5.91
CA ALA A 198 14.28 4.34 -4.99
C ALA A 198 13.86 3.22 -4.05
N THR A 199 14.80 2.33 -3.75
CA THR A 199 14.57 1.17 -2.90
C THR A 199 15.67 1.03 -1.87
N ALA A 200 15.29 0.76 -0.62
CA ALA A 200 16.19 0.28 0.40
C ALA A 200 15.53 -0.88 1.14
N ILE A 201 16.30 -1.90 1.50
CA ILE A 201 15.85 -3.02 2.31
C ILE A 201 16.94 -3.42 3.29
N ASP A 202 16.59 -3.55 4.56
CA ASP A 202 17.50 -4.08 5.57
C ASP A 202 17.37 -5.61 5.74
N ARG A 203 18.20 -6.18 6.61
CA ARG A 203 18.19 -7.63 6.93
C ARG A 203 16.96 -8.07 7.71
N ASN A 204 16.28 -7.14 8.37
CA ASN A 204 15.06 -7.38 9.13
C ASN A 204 13.81 -7.37 8.22
N GLY A 205 13.97 -6.96 6.96
CA GLY A 205 12.90 -6.89 5.97
C GLY A 205 12.12 -5.58 6.01
N ASN A 206 12.63 -4.53 6.70
CA ASN A 206 12.07 -3.19 6.54
C ASN A 206 12.42 -2.66 5.16
N ILE A 207 11.47 -1.94 4.55
CA ILE A 207 11.57 -1.52 3.15
C ILE A 207 11.24 -0.04 3.04
N ILE A 208 12.09 0.70 2.33
CA ILE A 208 11.75 1.99 1.71
C ILE A 208 11.55 1.73 0.22
N LEU A 209 10.40 2.14 -0.33
CA LEU A 209 10.04 1.95 -1.73
C LEU A 209 9.23 3.15 -2.21
N GLU A 210 9.88 4.14 -2.82
CA GLU A 210 9.23 5.42 -3.16
C GLU A 210 9.62 5.94 -4.56
N PRO A 211 8.67 6.52 -5.33
CA PRO A 211 9.00 7.30 -6.51
C PRO A 211 9.90 8.49 -6.13
N LEU A 212 11.06 8.59 -6.79
CA LEU A 212 12.12 9.53 -6.41
C LEU A 212 12.25 10.73 -7.35
N CYS A 213 12.67 10.47 -8.59
CA CYS A 213 12.99 11.47 -9.62
C CYS A 213 12.53 11.00 -11.01
N LYS A 214 12.46 11.93 -11.98
CA LYS A 214 12.36 11.60 -13.41
C LYS A 214 13.77 11.46 -13.97
N GLY A 215 14.02 10.39 -14.73
CA GLY A 215 15.34 10.13 -15.28
C GLY A 215 16.35 9.70 -14.22
N ARG A 216 17.59 10.20 -14.33
CA ARG A 216 18.71 9.72 -13.50
C ARG A 216 18.62 10.21 -12.06
N VAL A 217 19.11 9.38 -11.14
CA VAL A 217 19.18 9.67 -9.70
C VAL A 217 20.21 10.79 -9.44
N THR A 218 19.80 11.80 -8.66
CA THR A 218 20.67 12.86 -8.16
C THR A 218 20.90 12.70 -6.66
N TYR A 219 22.01 13.23 -6.15
CA TYR A 219 22.32 13.25 -4.72
C TYR A 219 21.18 13.88 -3.90
N ASN A 220 20.75 15.12 -4.24
CA ASN A 220 19.70 15.82 -3.49
C ASN A 220 18.38 15.05 -3.43
N ALA A 221 18.09 14.22 -4.44
CA ALA A 221 16.90 13.39 -4.42
C ALA A 221 17.04 12.25 -3.41
N LEU A 222 18.20 11.59 -3.36
CA LEU A 222 18.52 10.55 -2.37
C LEU A 222 18.51 11.11 -0.96
N GLU A 223 19.19 12.24 -0.73
CA GLU A 223 19.22 12.95 0.54
C GLU A 223 17.80 13.23 1.05
N ARG A 224 16.96 13.89 0.24
CA ARG A 224 15.55 14.17 0.59
C ARG A 224 14.76 12.92 1.01
N LEU A 225 15.04 11.77 0.42
CA LEU A 225 14.33 10.52 0.72
C LEU A 225 14.91 9.79 1.94
N TYR A 226 16.22 9.78 2.13
CA TYR A 226 16.86 8.91 3.11
C TYR A 226 17.36 9.63 4.37
N GLU A 227 17.51 10.95 4.32
CA GLU A 227 17.83 11.76 5.50
C GLU A 227 16.79 11.53 6.61
N GLY A 228 17.30 11.18 7.80
CA GLY A 228 16.48 10.84 8.97
C GLY A 228 15.74 9.50 8.89
N ARG A 229 16.01 8.65 7.88
CA ARG A 229 15.35 7.34 7.67
C ARG A 229 16.30 6.16 7.57
N ILE A 230 17.60 6.41 7.68
CA ILE A 230 18.64 5.40 7.80
C ILE A 230 19.32 5.65 9.14
N ASP A 231 19.42 4.62 9.99
CA ASP A 231 20.13 4.74 11.26
C ASP A 231 21.61 5.12 11.02
N SER A 232 22.16 6.02 11.82
CA SER A 232 23.51 6.58 11.63
C SER A 232 24.63 5.55 11.72
N ASN A 233 24.40 4.38 12.33
CA ASN A 233 25.38 3.30 12.42
C ASN A 233 25.20 2.23 11.33
N SER A 234 24.37 2.51 10.32
CA SER A 234 24.08 1.55 9.26
C SER A 234 25.22 1.42 8.25
N ILE A 235 25.34 0.24 7.66
CA ILE A 235 26.24 -0.08 6.55
C ILE A 235 25.41 -0.18 5.27
N ILE A 236 25.69 0.69 4.32
CA ILE A 236 25.02 0.69 3.02
C ILE A 236 25.73 -0.24 2.05
N CYS A 237 24.96 -1.09 1.38
CA CYS A 237 25.38 -1.93 0.26
C CYS A 237 24.71 -1.43 -1.02
N THR A 238 25.48 -0.87 -1.95
CA THR A 238 24.96 -0.44 -3.27
C THR A 238 25.81 -0.98 -4.40
N ASP A 239 25.28 -0.85 -5.63
CA ASP A 239 26.11 -0.91 -6.82
C ASP A 239 27.08 0.30 -6.87
N SER A 240 28.02 0.29 -7.81
CA SER A 240 29.07 1.32 -7.89
C SER A 240 28.60 2.67 -8.47
N HIS A 241 27.31 3.02 -8.42
CA HIS A 241 26.82 4.29 -8.97
C HIS A 241 27.29 5.51 -8.14
N LYS A 242 27.77 6.56 -8.82
CA LYS A 242 28.44 7.72 -8.20
C LYS A 242 27.58 8.45 -7.17
N SER A 243 26.27 8.55 -7.38
CA SER A 243 25.37 9.27 -6.46
C SER A 243 25.33 8.64 -5.06
N TYR A 244 25.42 7.30 -4.95
CA TYR A 244 25.45 6.62 -3.64
C TYR A 244 26.79 6.79 -2.92
N ILE A 245 27.89 6.95 -3.67
CA ILE A 245 29.21 7.21 -3.08
C ILE A 245 29.23 8.57 -2.39
N GLN A 246 28.67 9.60 -3.03
CA GLN A 246 28.56 10.93 -2.44
C GLN A 246 27.60 10.92 -1.25
N PHE A 247 26.43 10.31 -1.44
CA PHE A 247 25.42 10.12 -0.39
C PHE A 247 25.95 9.48 0.89
N ALA A 248 26.70 8.37 0.78
CA ALA A 248 27.25 7.70 1.95
C ALA A 248 28.32 8.53 2.67
N LYS A 249 29.11 9.32 1.94
CA LYS A 249 30.12 10.21 2.53
C LYS A 249 29.46 11.33 3.33
N ASP A 250 28.44 11.97 2.77
CA ASP A 250 27.82 13.16 3.37
C ASP A 250 26.97 12.81 4.60
N LEU A 251 26.44 11.57 4.67
CA LEU A 251 25.77 11.04 5.87
C LEU A 251 26.70 10.28 6.83
N GLU A 252 28.01 10.26 6.57
CA GLU A 252 29.01 9.57 7.37
C GLU A 252 28.73 8.06 7.59
N LEU A 253 28.11 7.40 6.59
CA LEU A 253 27.74 5.98 6.64
C LEU A 253 28.85 5.08 6.05
N ASP A 254 29.05 3.89 6.63
CA ASP A 254 29.95 2.89 6.03
C ASP A 254 29.35 2.39 4.70
N HIS A 255 30.17 2.37 3.64
CA HIS A 255 29.75 2.02 2.29
C HIS A 255 30.48 0.81 1.74
N LYS A 256 29.76 -0.30 1.60
CA LYS A 256 30.25 -1.51 0.93
C LYS A 256 29.78 -1.53 -0.51
N LYS A 257 30.73 -1.29 -1.42
CA LYS A 257 30.47 -1.34 -2.88
C LYS A 257 30.55 -2.78 -3.36
N ILE A 258 29.48 -3.25 -4.01
CA ILE A 258 29.50 -4.52 -4.72
C ILE A 258 29.92 -4.26 -6.17
N ALA A 259 31.12 -4.70 -6.53
CA ALA A 259 31.68 -4.51 -7.86
C ALA A 259 30.88 -5.29 -8.92
N ARG A 260 30.81 -4.76 -10.15
CA ARG A 260 30.14 -5.44 -11.27
C ARG A 260 30.78 -6.81 -11.52
N GLY A 261 29.95 -7.86 -11.59
CA GLY A 261 30.41 -9.25 -11.77
C GLY A 261 30.70 -10.00 -10.47
N HIS A 262 30.68 -9.33 -9.31
CA HIS A 262 30.76 -9.97 -8.00
C HIS A 262 29.36 -10.06 -7.37
N TYR A 263 29.04 -11.21 -6.77
CA TYR A 263 27.72 -11.48 -6.19
C TYR A 263 27.64 -11.17 -4.69
N LYS A 264 28.78 -11.12 -3.99
CA LYS A 264 28.90 -10.78 -2.57
C LYS A 264 30.32 -10.36 -2.22
N ASN A 265 30.47 -9.57 -1.15
CA ASN A 265 31.72 -9.35 -0.44
C ASN A 265 31.48 -9.77 1.01
N ASP A 266 31.92 -10.97 1.38
CA ASP A 266 31.60 -11.60 2.67
C ASP A 266 30.07 -11.65 2.94
N ILE A 267 29.60 -11.01 4.01
CA ILE A 267 28.16 -10.90 4.35
C ILE A 267 27.44 -9.79 3.59
N TYR A 268 28.14 -8.96 2.82
CA TYR A 268 27.58 -7.81 2.08
C TYR A 268 27.18 -8.20 0.67
N HIS A 269 25.93 -7.93 0.29
CA HIS A 269 25.40 -8.21 -1.05
C HIS A 269 24.18 -7.33 -1.35
N ILE A 270 23.71 -7.36 -2.60
CA ILE A 270 22.51 -6.63 -3.06
C ILE A 270 21.40 -7.59 -3.56
N ASN A 271 21.42 -8.83 -3.10
CA ASN A 271 20.50 -9.87 -3.59
C ASN A 271 19.04 -9.64 -3.16
N HIS A 272 18.79 -9.11 -1.96
CA HIS A 272 17.44 -8.87 -1.48
C HIS A 272 16.77 -7.76 -2.28
N VAL A 273 17.48 -6.65 -2.52
CA VAL A 273 16.95 -5.55 -3.33
C VAL A 273 16.69 -5.99 -4.79
N ASN A 274 17.57 -6.80 -5.37
CA ASN A 274 17.38 -7.39 -6.69
C ASN A 274 16.14 -8.31 -6.78
N SER A 275 15.94 -9.16 -5.76
CA SER A 275 14.74 -10.00 -5.65
C SER A 275 13.48 -9.15 -5.48
N LEU A 276 13.53 -8.10 -4.65
CA LEU A 276 12.44 -7.15 -4.44
C LEU A 276 12.02 -6.50 -5.77
N HIS A 277 12.98 -6.03 -6.58
CA HIS A 277 12.70 -5.44 -7.89
C HIS A 277 12.07 -6.44 -8.86
N SER A 278 12.59 -7.68 -8.89
CA SER A 278 12.09 -8.73 -9.77
C SER A 278 10.63 -9.07 -9.43
N ASN A 279 10.34 -9.25 -8.15
CA ASN A 279 8.99 -9.52 -7.66
C ASN A 279 8.04 -8.33 -7.88
N LEU A 280 8.50 -7.10 -7.67
CA LEU A 280 7.74 -5.88 -7.96
C LEU A 280 7.36 -5.80 -9.45
N LYS A 281 8.29 -6.10 -10.36
CA LYS A 281 8.03 -6.09 -11.82
C LYS A 281 6.96 -7.11 -12.21
N ILE A 282 7.03 -8.33 -11.66
CA ILE A 282 6.04 -9.40 -11.89
C ILE A 282 4.67 -8.97 -11.36
N TRP A 283 4.61 -8.43 -10.15
CA TRP A 283 3.38 -7.97 -9.53
C TRP A 283 2.73 -6.82 -10.32
N MET A 284 3.52 -5.80 -10.69
CA MET A 284 3.06 -4.64 -11.48
C MET A 284 2.53 -5.02 -12.87
N TYR A 285 2.99 -6.14 -13.45
CA TYR A 285 2.55 -6.60 -14.77
C TYR A 285 1.03 -6.88 -14.82
N ARG A 286 0.43 -7.28 -13.70
CA ARG A 286 -1.00 -7.61 -13.57
C ARG A 286 -1.91 -6.42 -13.88
N PHE A 287 -1.46 -5.19 -13.63
CA PHE A 287 -2.28 -3.98 -13.79
C PHE A 287 -2.23 -3.36 -15.19
N LYS A 288 -1.39 -3.90 -16.09
CA LYS A 288 -1.20 -3.39 -17.46
C LYS A 288 -0.95 -1.88 -17.48
N GLY A 289 -0.03 -1.44 -16.61
CA GLY A 289 0.34 -0.04 -16.41
C GLY A 289 -0.55 0.70 -15.40
N VAL A 290 0.09 1.54 -14.60
CA VAL A 290 -0.51 2.41 -13.58
C VAL A 290 -0.22 3.86 -13.97
N SER A 291 -1.07 4.81 -13.61
CA SER A 291 -0.76 6.24 -13.82
C SER A 291 0.31 6.68 -12.84
N THR A 292 1.31 7.44 -13.30
CA THR A 292 2.42 7.91 -12.46
C THR A 292 1.93 8.65 -11.22
N LYS A 293 0.82 9.40 -11.32
CA LYS A 293 0.22 10.13 -10.18
C LYS A 293 -0.25 9.24 -9.02
N PHE A 294 -0.39 7.93 -9.25
CA PHE A 294 -0.75 6.95 -8.22
C PHE A 294 0.38 5.98 -7.90
N LEU A 295 1.60 6.24 -8.38
CA LEU A 295 2.68 5.29 -8.24
C LEU A 295 3.04 5.03 -6.77
N SER A 296 3.12 6.07 -5.93
CA SER A 296 3.33 5.89 -4.47
C SER A 296 2.27 5.00 -3.85
N ASN A 297 0.99 5.16 -4.19
CA ASN A 297 -0.07 4.30 -3.67
C ASN A 297 0.15 2.82 -3.99
N TYR A 298 0.67 2.52 -5.18
CA TYR A 298 1.00 1.15 -5.58
C TYR A 298 2.29 0.66 -4.93
N MET A 299 3.26 1.54 -4.70
CA MET A 299 4.47 1.19 -3.94
C MET A 299 4.11 0.83 -2.49
N SER A 300 3.30 1.65 -1.82
CA SER A 300 2.83 1.37 -0.46
C SER A 300 1.97 0.11 -0.39
N TRP A 301 1.16 -0.16 -1.43
CA TRP A 301 0.42 -1.43 -1.52
C TRP A 301 1.34 -2.64 -1.59
N TYR A 302 2.35 -2.59 -2.47
CA TYR A 302 3.30 -3.68 -2.61
C TYR A 302 4.13 -3.87 -1.33
N LYS A 303 4.61 -2.76 -0.75
CA LYS A 303 5.30 -2.71 0.54
C LYS A 303 4.47 -3.39 1.65
N TRP A 304 3.20 -3.01 1.76
CA TRP A 304 2.25 -3.63 2.70
C TRP A 304 2.14 -5.14 2.47
N LEU A 305 2.02 -5.61 1.21
CA LEU A 305 1.98 -7.05 0.92
C LEU A 305 3.26 -7.79 1.31
N GLN A 306 4.43 -7.14 1.25
CA GLN A 306 5.70 -7.73 1.70
C GLN A 306 5.76 -7.82 3.23
N SER A 307 5.38 -6.75 3.93
CA SER A 307 5.38 -6.71 5.41
C SER A 307 4.46 -7.77 6.04
N PHE A 308 3.39 -8.15 5.34
CA PHE A 308 2.47 -9.21 5.77
C PHE A 308 2.56 -10.43 4.85
N SER A 309 3.75 -10.76 4.31
CA SER A 309 3.91 -11.83 3.32
C SER A 309 3.58 -13.23 3.88
N THR A 310 3.92 -13.49 5.14
CA THR A 310 3.70 -14.75 5.87
C THR A 310 2.25 -14.98 6.32
N ASP A 311 1.44 -13.92 6.39
CA ASP A 311 0.04 -14.02 6.82
C ASP A 311 -0.79 -14.81 5.82
N LYS A 312 -1.83 -15.50 6.31
CA LYS A 312 -2.86 -16.09 5.45
C LYS A 312 -3.69 -14.99 4.77
N GLU A 313 -4.22 -15.25 3.58
CA GLU A 313 -4.99 -14.26 2.80
C GLU A 313 -6.17 -13.66 3.57
N VAL A 314 -6.83 -14.46 4.40
CA VAL A 314 -7.95 -14.04 5.25
C VAL A 314 -7.50 -13.00 6.28
N ILE A 315 -6.34 -13.25 6.92
CA ILE A 315 -5.73 -12.34 7.89
C ILE A 315 -5.29 -11.05 7.19
N LYS A 316 -4.64 -11.16 6.02
CA LYS A 316 -4.28 -9.98 5.22
C LYS A 316 -5.51 -9.16 4.84
N THR A 317 -6.60 -9.81 4.46
CA THR A 317 -7.85 -9.13 4.08
C THR A 317 -8.40 -8.32 5.25
N LYS A 318 -8.48 -8.94 6.43
CA LYS A 318 -8.89 -8.28 7.67
C LYS A 318 -7.97 -7.10 8.02
N ASN A 319 -6.66 -7.35 8.06
CA ASN A 319 -5.65 -6.35 8.42
C ASN A 319 -5.65 -5.16 7.45
N MET A 320 -5.71 -5.40 6.14
CA MET A 320 -5.76 -4.32 5.15
C MET A 320 -7.01 -3.46 5.31
N LEU A 321 -8.15 -4.06 5.65
CA LEU A 321 -9.38 -3.32 5.94
C LEU A 321 -9.23 -2.47 7.21
N ILE A 322 -8.69 -3.03 8.30
CA ILE A 322 -8.43 -2.31 9.56
C ILE A 322 -7.43 -1.16 9.34
N HIS A 323 -6.29 -1.42 8.69
CA HIS A 323 -5.27 -0.42 8.39
C HIS A 323 -5.80 0.69 7.46
N SER A 324 -6.81 0.41 6.63
CA SER A 324 -7.49 1.43 5.82
C SER A 324 -8.40 2.38 6.63
N VAL A 325 -8.63 2.05 7.91
CA VAL A 325 -9.44 2.84 8.84
C VAL A 325 -8.60 3.52 9.91
N ILE A 326 -7.36 3.11 10.19
CA ILE A 326 -6.55 3.74 11.25
C ILE A 326 -6.26 5.24 10.98
N PRO A 327 -5.64 5.63 9.85
CA PRO A 327 -5.23 7.02 9.65
C PRO A 327 -6.42 7.94 9.38
N PHE A 328 -6.24 9.25 9.59
CA PHE A 328 -7.20 10.30 9.23
C PHE A 328 -6.90 10.84 7.82
N VAL A 329 -7.41 10.16 6.79
CA VAL A 329 -7.21 10.57 5.39
C VAL A 329 -8.52 11.06 4.79
N ASP A 330 -8.54 12.28 4.23
CA ASP A 330 -9.71 12.76 3.50
C ASP A 330 -9.74 12.14 2.09
N THR A 331 -10.53 11.09 1.94
CA THR A 331 -10.62 10.33 0.69
C THR A 331 -11.82 10.76 -0.17
N LYS A 332 -12.16 12.05 -0.20
CA LYS A 332 -13.27 12.56 -1.03
C LYS A 332 -13.02 12.30 -2.51
N ILE A 333 -14.10 11.95 -3.22
CA ILE A 333 -14.06 11.60 -4.64
C ILE A 333 -13.51 12.77 -5.50
N GLU A 334 -13.82 14.01 -5.12
CA GLU A 334 -13.36 15.23 -5.78
C GLU A 334 -11.84 15.33 -5.79
N GLY A 335 -11.18 15.00 -4.67
CA GLY A 335 -9.72 15.04 -4.55
C GLY A 335 -9.02 14.24 -5.64
N TYR A 336 -9.55 13.06 -6.02
CA TYR A 336 -8.94 12.21 -7.06
C TYR A 336 -8.96 12.80 -8.47
N LYS A 337 -9.89 13.74 -8.74
CA LYS A 337 -9.92 14.45 -10.02
C LYS A 337 -8.80 15.48 -10.12
N GLU A 338 -8.43 16.06 -8.98
CA GLU A 338 -7.47 17.16 -8.86
C GLU A 338 -6.04 16.71 -8.55
N ILE A 339 -5.81 15.40 -8.28
CA ILE A 339 -4.46 14.87 -8.04
C ILE A 339 -3.54 15.25 -9.21
N LYS A 340 -2.61 16.13 -8.89
CA LYS A 340 -1.51 16.56 -9.75
C LYS A 340 -0.43 15.48 -9.80
N TYR A 341 0.39 15.52 -10.85
CA TYR A 341 1.62 14.74 -10.92
C TYR A 341 2.66 15.38 -9.99
N ASN A 342 2.44 15.29 -8.67
CA ASN A 342 3.33 15.83 -7.65
C ASN A 342 4.42 14.83 -7.32
N PHE A 343 5.17 14.44 -8.34
CA PHE A 343 6.45 13.79 -8.12
C PHE A 343 7.48 14.72 -8.75
N PHE A 344 8.59 14.90 -8.03
CA PHE A 344 9.82 15.65 -8.33
C PHE A 344 9.91 17.01 -7.64
#